data_AF-A0A7C2IEB6-F1
#
_entry.id   AF-A0A7C2IEB6-F1
#
_cell.length_a   1.000
_cell.length_b   1.000
_cell.length_c   1.000
_cell.angle_alpha   90.00
_cell.angle_beta   90.00
_cell.angle_gamma   90.00
#
_symmetry.space_group_name_H-M   'P 1'
#
loop_
_entity.id
_entity.type
_entity.pdbx_description
1 polymer ?
#
loop_
_entity_poly.entity_id
_entity_poly.type
_entity_poly.pdbx_seq_one_letter_code
_entity_poly.pdbx_strand_id
1 'polypeptide(L)'
;MSVHVWSLGSGTCALYTEDPEAAKAARQAKLRPMAAYYRLKGKGAFAWQFAGPEEKVKEVLRKAKKQVKSEQRECAGCGEFFAPRSKRQKFCSKCRQEVKREATRKRVARWRRERGVDQIGPIAQF
;
A
#
# COMPACT_ATOMS: atom_id res chain seq x y z
N MET A 1 3.46 -4.01 2.44
CA MET A 1 4.60 -4.94 2.34
C MET A 1 4.89 -5.43 3.74
N SER A 2 4.80 -6.73 3.96
CA SER A 2 5.07 -7.38 5.25
C SER A 2 6.57 -7.62 5.37
N VAL A 3 7.11 -7.26 6.53
CA VAL A 3 8.49 -7.60 6.92
C VAL A 3 8.41 -8.19 8.32
N HIS A 4 8.90 -9.41 8.48
CA HIS A 4 8.87 -10.14 9.74
C HIS A 4 10.30 -10.47 10.16
N VAL A 5 10.59 -10.32 11.46
CA VAL A 5 11.87 -10.65 12.05
C VAL A 5 11.65 -11.50 13.28
N TRP A 6 12.45 -12.55 13.41
CA TRP A 6 12.46 -13.41 14.59
C TRP A 6 13.89 -13.83 14.93
N SER A 7 14.14 -14.09 16.21
CA SER A 7 15.43 -14.58 16.68
C SER A 7 15.60 -16.06 16.34
N LEU A 8 16.79 -16.46 15.89
CA LEU A 8 17.19 -17.85 15.70
C LEU A 8 18.05 -18.36 16.87
N GLY A 9 18.28 -17.53 17.90
CA GLY A 9 19.26 -17.78 18.94
C GLY A 9 20.64 -17.22 18.60
N SER A 10 21.56 -17.25 19.59
CA SER A 10 22.99 -16.88 19.43
C SER A 10 23.26 -15.50 18.79
N GLY A 11 22.38 -14.51 19.01
CA GLY A 11 22.52 -13.16 18.42
C GLY A 11 22.23 -13.10 16.91
N THR A 12 21.69 -14.16 16.34
CA THR A 12 21.31 -14.25 14.93
C THR A 12 19.80 -14.07 14.80
N CYS A 13 19.37 -13.28 13.82
CA CYS A 13 17.96 -13.11 13.47
C CYS A 13 17.70 -13.55 12.04
N ALA A 14 16.49 -14.07 11.82
CA ALA A 14 15.93 -14.25 10.50
C ALA A 14 15.10 -13.03 10.10
N LEU A 15 15.20 -12.66 8.83
CA LEU A 15 14.43 -11.62 8.18
C LEU A 15 13.64 -12.25 7.03
N TYR A 16 12.32 -12.16 7.10
CA TYR A 16 11.44 -12.43 5.97
C TYR A 16 10.93 -11.11 5.39
N THR A 17 11.02 -10.96 4.07
CA THR A 17 10.51 -9.77 3.37
C THR A 17 9.88 -10.11 2.04
N GLU A 18 8.73 -9.50 1.76
CA GLU A 18 8.09 -9.46 0.44
C GLU A 18 8.51 -8.22 -0.37
N ASP A 19 9.18 -7.27 0.28
CA ASP A 19 9.67 -6.07 -0.38
C ASP A 19 11.00 -6.35 -1.11
N PRO A 20 11.06 -6.19 -2.45
CA PRO A 20 12.29 -6.38 -3.21
C PRO A 20 13.39 -5.38 -2.85
N GLU A 21 13.05 -4.18 -2.37
CA GLU A 21 14.05 -3.17 -1.98
C GLU A 21 14.71 -3.58 -0.66
N ALA A 22 13.93 -4.03 0.32
CA ALA A 22 14.45 -4.63 1.54
C ALA A 22 15.30 -5.89 1.26
N ALA A 23 14.90 -6.74 0.30
CA ALA A 23 15.69 -7.90 -0.11
C ALA A 23 17.04 -7.49 -0.74
N LYS A 24 17.06 -6.43 -1.56
CA LYS A 24 18.30 -5.87 -2.12
C LYS A 24 19.20 -5.29 -1.02
N ALA A 25 18.63 -4.57 -0.06
CA ALA A 25 19.37 -4.04 1.08
C ALA A 25 19.95 -5.16 1.96
N ALA A 26 19.22 -6.25 2.17
CA ALA A 26 19.70 -7.44 2.87
C ALA A 26 20.92 -8.09 2.18
N ARG A 27 20.87 -8.19 0.84
CA ARG A 27 22.01 -8.69 0.04
C ARG A 27 23.23 -7.75 0.14
N GLN A 28 23.02 -6.44 0.08
CA GLN A 28 24.08 -5.44 0.25
C GLN A 28 24.69 -5.50 1.66
N ALA A 29 23.88 -5.76 2.68
CA ALA A 29 24.33 -5.96 4.06
C ALA A 29 25.04 -7.31 4.29
N LYS A 30 25.21 -8.12 3.23
CA LYS A 30 25.82 -9.47 3.28
C LYS A 30 25.09 -10.40 4.25
N LEU A 31 23.77 -10.28 4.37
CA LEU A 31 22.97 -11.28 5.09
C LEU A 31 22.93 -12.58 4.28
N ARG A 32 22.97 -13.72 4.98
CA ARG A 32 22.96 -15.05 4.35
C ARG A 32 21.57 -15.33 3.79
N PRO A 33 21.40 -15.58 2.48
CA PRO A 33 20.11 -16.01 1.94
C PRO A 33 19.79 -17.42 2.44
N MET A 34 18.57 -17.63 2.91
CA MET A 34 18.09 -18.94 3.37
C MET A 34 17.09 -19.55 2.40
N ALA A 35 16.07 -18.79 2.01
CA ALA A 35 14.99 -19.27 1.16
C ALA A 35 14.48 -18.16 0.24
N ALA A 36 13.95 -18.57 -0.91
CA ALA A 36 13.21 -17.71 -1.82
C ALA A 36 11.87 -18.40 -2.15
N TYR A 37 10.78 -17.66 -2.05
CA TYR A 37 9.43 -18.17 -2.25
C TYR A 37 8.89 -17.71 -3.59
N TYR A 38 8.31 -18.63 -4.36
CA TYR A 38 7.80 -18.41 -5.70
C TYR A 38 6.29 -18.61 -5.74
N ARG A 39 5.59 -17.87 -6.60
CA ARG A 39 4.17 -18.12 -6.88
C ARG A 39 4.06 -19.15 -8.00
N LEU A 40 3.16 -20.13 -7.84
CA LEU A 40 2.95 -21.21 -8.83
C LEU A 40 2.69 -20.72 -10.27
N LYS A 41 2.04 -19.56 -10.42
CA LYS A 41 1.72 -18.95 -11.74
C LYS A 41 2.43 -17.61 -11.96
N GLY A 42 3.38 -17.24 -11.11
CA GLY A 42 4.08 -15.95 -11.19
C GLY A 42 5.49 -16.11 -11.76
N LYS A 43 5.97 -15.11 -12.50
CA LYS A 43 7.38 -15.02 -12.85
C LYS A 43 8.17 -14.42 -11.68
N GLY A 44 9.09 -15.20 -11.11
CA GLY A 44 10.04 -14.75 -10.10
C GLY A 44 9.62 -15.01 -8.65
N ALA A 45 10.58 -14.82 -7.75
CA ALA A 45 10.34 -14.90 -6.32
C ALA A 45 9.55 -13.68 -5.84
N PHE A 46 8.58 -13.89 -4.95
CA PHE A 46 7.78 -12.82 -4.34
C PHE A 46 8.19 -12.53 -2.90
N ALA A 47 8.91 -13.44 -2.25
CA ALA A 47 9.43 -13.26 -0.90
C ALA A 47 10.80 -13.91 -0.73
N TRP A 48 11.59 -13.37 0.19
CA TRP A 48 12.92 -13.87 0.50
C TRP A 48 13.12 -13.93 2.01
N GLN A 49 13.86 -14.95 2.44
CA GLN A 49 14.29 -15.12 3.80
C GLN A 49 15.82 -15.02 3.88
N PHE A 50 16.30 -14.22 4.81
CA PHE A 50 17.71 -14.04 5.11
C PHE A 50 17.98 -14.30 6.58
N ALA A 51 19.21 -14.69 6.93
CA ALA A 51 19.69 -14.77 8.29
C ALA A 51 20.98 -13.99 8.46
N GLY A 52 21.16 -13.40 9.64
CA GLY A 52 22.43 -12.80 10.02
C GLY A 52 22.35 -12.09 11.36
N PRO A 53 23.41 -11.35 11.72
CA PRO A 53 23.48 -10.62 12.99
C PRO A 53 22.30 -9.67 13.17
N GLU A 54 21.77 -9.60 14.38
CA GLU A 54 20.61 -8.77 14.72
C GLU A 54 20.78 -7.30 14.31
N GLU A 55 21.99 -6.74 14.49
CA GLU A 55 22.31 -5.35 14.14
C GLU A 55 22.08 -5.06 12.65
N LYS A 56 22.55 -5.94 11.78
CA LYS A 56 22.41 -5.79 10.32
C LYS A 56 20.95 -5.95 9.90
N VAL A 57 20.23 -6.88 10.51
CA VAL A 57 18.79 -7.07 10.24
C VAL A 57 17.99 -5.83 10.66
N LYS A 58 18.30 -5.23 11.82
CA LYS A 58 17.70 -3.97 12.27
C LYS A 58 18.03 -2.80 11.33
N GLU A 59 19.23 -2.73 10.78
CA GLU A 59 19.61 -1.69 9.83
C GLU A 59 18.79 -1.79 8.53
N VAL A 60 18.63 -3.00 7.98
CA VAL A 60 17.80 -3.24 6.80
C VAL A 60 16.35 -2.83 7.05
N LEU A 61 15.79 -3.16 8.23
CA LEU A 61 14.46 -2.73 8.63
C LEU A 61 14.31 -1.19 8.69
N ARG A 62 15.31 -0.50 9.23
CA ARG A 62 15.30 0.98 9.29
C ARG A 62 15.30 1.59 7.89
N LYS A 63 16.11 1.05 6.96
CA LYS A 63 16.14 1.51 5.56
C LYS A 63 14.81 1.27 4.84
N ALA A 64 14.21 0.09 5.01
CA ALA A 64 12.91 -0.24 4.44
C ALA A 64 11.80 0.71 4.94
N LYS A 65 11.78 1.03 6.25
CA LYS A 65 10.82 2.01 6.81
C LYS A 65 11.03 3.42 6.24
N LYS A 66 12.28 3.83 5.99
CA LYS A 66 12.60 5.18 5.50
C LYS A 66 12.06 5.44 4.09
N GLN A 67 11.98 4.42 3.23
CA GLN A 67 11.46 4.57 1.87
C GLN A 67 9.94 4.76 1.78
N VAL A 68 9.20 4.45 2.86
CA VAL A 68 7.75 4.71 2.92
C VAL A 68 7.44 6.12 3.43
N LYS A 69 8.46 6.95 3.72
CA LYS A 69 8.24 8.35 4.06
C LYS A 69 7.78 9.08 2.80
N SER A 70 6.47 9.09 2.58
CA SER A 70 5.86 9.78 1.47
C SER A 70 6.16 11.26 1.60
N GLU A 71 6.81 11.81 0.59
CA GLU A 71 6.97 13.24 0.43
C GLU A 71 5.59 13.89 0.54
N GLN A 72 5.52 15.01 1.27
CA GLN A 72 4.29 15.78 1.34
C GLN A 72 3.90 16.19 -0.09
N ARG A 73 2.63 16.02 -0.43
CA ARG A 73 2.07 16.42 -1.72
C ARG A 73 0.95 17.40 -1.50
N GLU A 74 0.81 18.32 -2.45
CA GLU A 74 -0.31 19.23 -2.50
C GLU A 74 -1.59 18.49 -2.91
N CYS A 75 -2.70 18.78 -2.23
CA CYS A 75 -4.01 18.23 -2.56
C CYS A 75 -4.59 18.93 -3.79
N ALA A 76 -4.91 18.16 -4.85
CA ALA A 76 -5.53 18.71 -6.06
C ALA A 76 -6.96 19.29 -5.87
N GLY A 77 -7.56 19.14 -4.69
CA GLY A 77 -8.89 19.67 -4.37
C GLY A 77 -8.87 20.95 -3.53
N CYS A 78 -8.00 21.02 -2.52
CA CYS A 78 -7.95 22.13 -1.57
C CYS A 78 -6.60 22.87 -1.51
N GLY A 79 -5.57 22.40 -2.22
CA GLY A 79 -4.22 23.01 -2.18
C GLY A 79 -3.41 22.70 -0.91
N GLU A 80 -3.99 22.03 0.09
CA GLU A 80 -3.26 21.74 1.33
C GLU A 80 -2.23 20.62 1.14
N PHE A 81 -1.05 20.79 1.75
CA PHE A 81 -0.02 19.74 1.80
C PHE A 81 -0.46 18.60 2.73
N PHE A 82 -0.35 17.37 2.25
CA PHE A 82 -0.66 16.16 3.02
C PHE A 82 0.36 15.06 2.76
N ALA A 83 0.52 14.13 3.70
CA ALA A 83 1.33 12.94 3.52
C ALA A 83 0.49 11.83 2.86
N PRO A 84 0.70 11.50 1.56
CA PRO A 84 -0.10 10.50 0.87
C PRO A 84 0.20 9.09 1.40
N ARG A 85 -0.82 8.24 1.51
CA ARG A 85 -0.64 6.82 1.91
C ARG A 85 -0.19 5.93 0.74
N SER A 86 -0.33 6.41 -0.49
CA SER A 86 0.11 5.69 -1.69
C SER A 86 0.56 6.67 -2.76
N LYS A 87 1.46 6.22 -3.66
CA LYS A 87 1.97 7.03 -4.78
C LYS A 87 0.88 7.54 -5.74
N ARG A 88 -0.32 6.93 -5.73
CA ARG A 88 -1.46 7.29 -6.59
C ARG A 88 -2.47 8.24 -5.93
N GLN A 89 -2.31 8.56 -4.64
CA GLN A 89 -3.27 9.41 -3.93
C GLN A 89 -3.08 10.89 -4.34
N LYS A 90 -4.08 11.47 -5.01
CA LYS A 90 -4.10 12.87 -5.48
C LYS A 90 -4.78 13.87 -4.54
N PHE A 91 -5.66 13.37 -3.66
CA PHE A 91 -6.49 14.19 -2.78
C PHE A 91 -6.22 13.86 -1.31
N CYS A 92 -6.34 14.85 -0.44
CA CYS A 92 -6.38 14.68 1.00
C CYS A 92 -7.60 13.81 1.39
N SER A 93 -7.66 13.36 2.64
CA SER A 93 -8.74 12.49 3.13
C SER A 93 -10.14 13.07 2.93
N LYS A 94 -10.30 14.38 3.15
CA LYS A 94 -11.57 15.12 3.01
C LYS A 94 -12.00 15.22 1.54
N CYS A 95 -11.18 15.86 0.69
CA CYS A 95 -11.50 16.02 -0.74
C CYS A 95 -11.65 14.67 -1.45
N ARG A 96 -10.91 13.63 -1.04
CA ARG A 96 -11.08 12.28 -1.59
C ARG A 96 -12.50 11.74 -1.35
N GLN A 97 -13.10 12.01 -0.20
CA GLN A 97 -14.46 11.58 0.10
C GLN A 97 -15.48 12.35 -0.74
N GLU A 98 -15.28 13.65 -0.96
CA GLU A 98 -16.15 14.48 -1.79
C GLU A 98 -16.14 14.03 -3.24
N VAL A 99 -14.95 13.86 -3.84
CA VAL A 99 -14.80 13.36 -5.21
C VAL A 99 -15.47 11.98 -5.38
N LYS A 100 -15.35 11.11 -4.38
CA LYS A 100 -16.05 9.81 -4.37
C LYS A 100 -17.58 9.99 -4.32
N ARG A 101 -18.09 10.86 -3.44
CA ARG A 101 -19.53 11.13 -3.33
C ARG A 101 -20.09 11.68 -4.63
N GLU A 102 -19.38 12.61 -5.27
CA GLU A 102 -19.78 13.19 -6.55
C GLU A 102 -19.80 12.16 -7.68
N ALA A 103 -18.76 11.31 -7.77
CA ALA A 103 -18.72 10.22 -8.74
C ALA A 103 -19.89 9.23 -8.53
N THR A 104 -20.22 8.91 -7.28
CA THR A 104 -21.39 8.09 -6.94
C THR A 104 -22.70 8.77 -7.36
N ARG A 105 -22.88 10.06 -7.06
CA ARG A 105 -24.07 10.84 -7.50
C ARG A 105 -24.22 10.82 -9.02
N LYS A 106 -23.14 11.07 -9.76
CA LYS A 106 -23.12 11.02 -11.23
C LYS A 106 -23.45 9.62 -11.77
N ARG A 107 -22.93 8.57 -11.14
CA ARG A 107 -23.23 7.17 -11.52
C ARG A 107 -24.71 6.84 -11.28
N VAL A 108 -25.26 7.21 -10.11
CA VAL A 108 -26.67 6.98 -9.79
C VAL A 108 -27.59 7.77 -10.72
N ALA A 109 -27.27 9.05 -10.98
CA ALA A 109 -28.04 9.88 -11.92
C ALA A 109 -28.00 9.34 -13.36
N ARG A 110 -26.88 8.76 -13.80
CA ARG A 110 -26.80 8.06 -15.09
C ARG A 110 -27.70 6.82 -15.10
N TRP A 111 -27.58 5.96 -14.08
CA TRP A 111 -28.36 4.75 -13.95
C TRP A 111 -29.88 5.02 -13.88
N ARG A 112 -30.30 6.07 -13.17
CA ARG A 112 -31.72 6.48 -13.10
C ARG A 112 -32.26 6.90 -14.46
N ARG A 113 -31.49 7.69 -15.21
CA ARG A 113 -31.83 8.08 -16.60
C ARG A 113 -31.92 6.87 -17.53
N GLU A 114 -30.96 5.95 -17.45
CA GLU A 114 -30.96 4.72 -18.28
C GLU A 114 -32.14 3.79 -17.96
N ARG A 115 -32.62 3.77 -16.72
CA ARG A 115 -33.76 2.93 -16.31
C ARG A 115 -35.12 3.64 -16.32
N GLY A 116 -35.18 4.91 -16.71
CA GLY A 116 -36.43 5.69 -16.73
C GLY A 116 -37.08 5.88 -15.35
N VAL A 117 -36.33 5.72 -14.25
CA VAL A 117 -36.86 5.76 -12.87
C VAL A 117 -37.25 7.18 -12.44
N ASP A 118 -36.79 8.20 -13.16
CA ASP A 118 -37.12 9.60 -12.90
C ASP A 118 -38.61 9.95 -13.22
N GLN A 119 -39.39 9.02 -13.78
CA GLN A 119 -40.82 9.23 -14.10
C GLN A 119 -41.82 8.75 -13.02
N ILE A 120 -41.38 8.22 -11.87
CA ILE A 120 -42.34 7.94 -10.78
C ILE A 120 -42.66 9.28 -10.12
N GLY A 121 -43.71 9.94 -10.62
CA GLY A 121 -44.26 11.16 -10.04
C GLY A 121 -44.61 10.99 -8.56
N PRO A 122 -44.77 12.09 -7.81
CA PRO A 122 -45.13 12.02 -6.40
C PRO A 122 -46.38 11.15 -6.25
N ILE A 123 -46.28 10.12 -5.39
CA ILE A 123 -47.42 9.28 -5.02
C ILE A 123 -48.46 10.23 -4.42
N ALA A 124 -49.57 10.43 -5.14
CA ALA A 124 -50.68 11.22 -4.65
C ALA A 124 -51.15 10.61 -3.33
N GLN A 125 -51.02 11.38 -2.24
CA GLN A 125 -51.60 11.02 -0.96
C GLN A 125 -53.12 11.20 -1.12
N PHE A 126 -53.84 10.08 -1.16
CA PHE A 126 -55.30 10.03 -1.10
C PHE A 126 -55.80 10.30 0.31
#